data_AF-A0A7C3DW67-F1
#
_entry.id   AF-A0A7C3DW67-F1
#
_cell.length_a   1.000
_cell.length_b   1.000
_cell.length_c   1.000
_cell.angle_alpha   90.00
_cell.angle_beta   90.00
_cell.angle_gamma   90.00
#
_symmetry.space_group_name_H-M   'P 1'
#
loop_
_entity.id
_entity.type
_entity.pdbx_description
1 polymer ?
#
loop_
_entity_poly.entity_id
_entity_poly.type
_entity_poly.pdbx_seq_one_letter_code
_entity_poly.pdbx_strand_id
1 'polypeptide(L)'
;MSGFHFQSTFCTAVFASGLLPPFGKQIKIVVATVCLAGVTLETQAGLEISASPTPPAPPGGDPAVLVHHARDDAGGNTSLRFISNRKVDLNKYPTNGVTVFARAAREQPQHDRDLGQTFFTGERPVRLDALFLRVGHGDAAVLAGAPGARVAVQWFAVTGEPRLNDHGTPGFAGKFDRATSPELDDYLEGERYFPLRVVESRLPATLNRSDYLRLDFTGDDEFVLEPRRTYAFLLMFLERAENRGMTLANEYYGTYTPDPANKFRGHGIRREGGPAFPDDWAARLTQPPGTLGFPDVCTFRDLHFAVAVRPVEWAGIVPPGGAATDSPVKFPAQGALPARCPPDVRAESFDPGEPDYYLFSSPERSRQQIRAIQAAMPPGRFTPPPNDWKHLSRTRRTLLEGGRLHVMAIGDSIVNDTMRSAWIARLREAYPRAEIVATVYVRGGGGCQHFKEGERLAKNVIPRRPDLVFLGGISQRDVASIGEVIDRLRAALPEVEFLLGTGAFGTVDPRDAAALARAPHSGTGEYGRQLRQLAETKRCAFLDFTAPWAEYLNSAGVHPHVFYRDPVHANEFGEQVLAKILLSFYEPTRQEAAP
;
A
#
# COMPACT_ATOMS: atom_id res chain seq x y z
N MET A 1 18.83 -7.59 48.14
CA MET A 1 19.67 -6.38 48.06
C MET A 1 21.05 -6.80 47.58
N SER A 2 21.33 -6.61 46.30
CA SER A 2 22.65 -6.86 45.69
C SER A 2 22.65 -6.14 44.35
N GLY A 3 23.17 -4.91 44.34
CA GLY A 3 23.25 -4.05 43.16
C GLY A 3 24.54 -4.33 42.40
N PHE A 4 24.41 -4.45 41.07
CA PHE A 4 25.52 -4.43 40.13
C PHE A 4 25.81 -2.99 39.71
N HIS A 5 27.06 -2.55 39.88
CA HIS A 5 27.59 -1.32 39.29
C HIS A 5 28.33 -1.64 38.00
N PHE A 6 27.96 -0.96 36.90
CA PHE A 6 28.74 -0.89 35.67
C PHE A 6 29.56 0.41 35.69
N GLN A 7 30.89 0.32 35.57
CA GLN A 7 31.77 1.44 35.29
C GLN A 7 32.10 1.44 33.79
N SER A 8 31.85 2.56 33.11
CA SER A 8 32.32 2.81 31.74
C SER A 8 33.64 3.60 31.79
N THR A 9 34.68 3.07 31.17
CA THR A 9 35.98 3.74 31.00
C THR A 9 35.98 4.54 29.69
N PHE A 10 36.22 5.86 29.75
CA PHE A 10 36.53 6.68 28.58
C PHE A 10 38.06 6.80 28.44
N CYS A 11 38.59 6.50 27.24
CA CYS A 11 39.97 6.78 26.87
C CYS A 11 40.07 8.19 26.27
N THR A 12 40.91 9.04 26.85
CA THR A 12 41.31 10.33 26.27
C THR A 12 42.73 10.22 25.77
N ALA A 13 42.94 10.37 24.47
CA ALA A 13 44.28 10.50 23.87
C ALA A 13 44.77 11.95 24.00
N VAL A 14 45.98 12.13 24.54
CA VAL A 14 46.66 13.43 24.62
C VAL A 14 47.81 13.43 23.62
N PHE A 15 47.77 14.37 22.67
CA PHE A 15 48.92 14.71 21.84
C PHE A 15 49.86 15.64 22.61
N ALA A 16 51.13 15.25 22.72
CA ALA A 16 52.20 16.05 23.30
C ALA A 16 53.05 16.67 22.19
N SER A 17 53.31 17.98 22.29
CA SER A 17 54.44 18.65 21.65
C SER A 17 55.15 19.54 22.67
N GLY A 18 56.43 19.22 22.96
CA GLY A 18 57.39 20.11 23.64
C GLY A 18 57.87 21.22 22.70
N LEU A 19 58.53 22.30 23.11
CA LEU A 19 59.56 22.51 24.14
C LEU A 19 59.77 24.04 24.36
N LEU A 20 60.39 24.41 25.50
CA LEU A 20 61.08 25.69 25.90
C LEU A 20 60.38 26.58 26.98
N PRO A 21 61.11 27.44 27.75
CA PRO A 21 61.85 27.15 29.00
C PRO A 21 61.40 28.08 30.17
N PRO A 22 62.04 28.09 31.37
CA PRO A 22 61.34 28.41 32.62
C PRO A 22 61.41 29.89 32.99
N PHE A 23 60.25 30.53 33.21
CA PHE A 23 60.17 31.68 34.10
C PHE A 23 58.92 31.59 34.96
N GLY A 24 59.14 31.57 36.27
CA GLY A 24 58.12 31.39 37.28
C GLY A 24 57.13 32.55 37.32
N LYS A 25 55.85 32.22 37.18
CA LYS A 25 54.70 32.91 37.75
C LYS A 25 53.60 31.87 37.93
N GLN A 26 53.08 31.73 39.15
CA GLN A 26 51.90 30.89 39.41
C GLN A 26 50.70 31.42 38.62
N ILE A 27 50.30 30.71 37.57
CA ILE A 27 49.02 30.94 36.91
C ILE A 27 47.97 30.13 37.69
N LYS A 28 47.06 30.83 38.39
CA LYS A 28 45.81 30.23 38.88
C LYS A 28 44.97 29.85 37.66
N ILE A 29 44.98 28.57 37.28
CA ILE A 29 44.03 28.03 36.31
C ILE A 29 42.70 27.86 37.04
N VAL A 30 41.76 28.78 36.81
CA VAL A 30 40.35 28.56 37.13
C VAL A 30 39.83 27.58 36.09
N VAL A 31 39.68 26.32 36.46
CA VAL A 31 38.97 25.32 35.64
C VAL A 31 37.48 25.65 35.73
N ALA A 32 37.00 26.50 34.84
CA ALA A 32 35.57 26.61 34.58
C ALA A 32 35.14 25.31 33.91
N THR A 33 34.41 24.47 34.64
CA THR A 33 33.71 23.32 34.04
C THR A 33 32.59 23.89 33.19
N VAL A 34 32.85 24.07 31.90
CA VAL A 34 31.79 24.28 30.93
C VAL A 34 31.12 22.92 30.74
N CYS A 35 29.99 22.72 31.42
CA CYS A 35 29.05 21.67 31.04
C CYS A 35 28.56 22.01 29.62
N LEU A 36 29.24 21.47 28.61
CA LEU A 36 28.66 21.33 27.28
C LEU A 36 27.49 20.36 27.47
N ALA A 37 26.29 20.92 27.65
CA ALA A 37 25.06 20.18 27.48
C ALA A 37 25.18 19.45 26.14
N GLY A 38 25.15 18.12 26.18
CA GLY A 38 25.12 17.30 24.99
C GLY A 38 23.89 17.70 24.19
N VAL A 39 24.09 18.56 23.20
CA VAL A 39 23.16 18.67 22.08
C VAL A 39 23.37 17.36 21.34
N THR A 40 22.56 16.36 21.66
CA THR A 40 22.21 15.35 20.66
C THR A 40 21.66 16.14 19.49
N LEU A 41 22.48 16.31 18.45
CA LEU A 41 22.00 16.64 17.12
C LEU A 41 21.07 15.48 16.77
N GLU A 42 19.76 15.67 16.99
CA GLU A 42 18.76 14.86 16.31
C GLU A 42 19.09 14.99 14.83
N THR A 43 19.66 13.94 14.25
CA THR A 43 19.76 13.79 12.81
C THR A 43 18.33 13.87 12.31
N GLN A 44 17.93 15.03 11.78
CA GLN A 44 16.64 15.17 11.13
C GLN A 44 16.55 14.06 10.09
N ALA A 45 15.50 13.24 10.19
CA ALA A 45 15.10 12.35 9.11
C ALA A 45 15.07 13.18 7.82
N GLY A 46 15.76 12.71 6.80
CA GLY A 46 15.93 13.46 5.57
C GLY A 46 16.51 12.62 4.46
N LEU A 47 16.29 13.11 3.24
CA LEU A 47 16.91 12.61 2.02
C LEU A 47 18.27 13.29 1.83
N GLU A 48 19.34 12.50 1.73
CA GLU A 48 20.66 12.99 1.34
C GLU A 48 20.91 12.67 -0.14
N ILE A 49 21.38 13.65 -0.91
CA ILE A 49 21.70 13.45 -2.32
C ILE A 49 23.19 13.70 -2.54
N SER A 50 23.87 12.70 -3.09
CA SER A 50 25.26 12.80 -3.53
C SER A 50 25.38 12.56 -5.03
N ALA A 51 26.45 13.11 -5.64
CA ALA A 51 26.77 12.96 -7.05
C ALA A 51 28.21 12.46 -7.20
N SER A 52 28.44 11.53 -8.13
CA SER A 52 29.76 10.99 -8.43
C SER A 52 29.92 10.72 -9.93
N PRO A 53 31.08 10.99 -10.54
CA PRO A 53 31.34 10.62 -11.93
C PRO A 53 31.54 9.10 -12.10
N THR A 54 31.76 8.38 -11.00
CA THR A 54 31.88 6.92 -10.99
C THR A 54 30.58 6.30 -10.51
N PRO A 55 30.18 5.14 -11.06
CA PRO A 55 29.02 4.42 -10.57
C PRO A 55 29.22 4.15 -9.07
N PRO A 56 28.34 4.61 -8.19
CA PRO A 56 28.32 4.09 -6.83
C PRO A 56 28.08 2.58 -6.92
N ALA A 57 28.66 1.79 -6.02
CA ALA A 57 28.17 0.43 -5.82
C ALA A 57 26.66 0.55 -5.58
N PRO A 58 25.80 -0.05 -6.44
CA PRO A 58 25.87 -1.47 -6.78
C PRO A 58 25.44 -1.84 -8.23
N PRO A 59 26.33 -2.23 -9.17
CA PRO A 59 25.89 -2.67 -10.48
C PRO A 59 25.89 -4.21 -10.56
N GLY A 60 24.72 -4.80 -10.34
CA GLY A 60 24.41 -6.19 -10.71
C GLY A 60 25.02 -7.28 -9.82
N GLY A 61 24.20 -7.85 -8.92
CA GLY A 61 24.56 -9.03 -8.12
C GLY A 61 24.62 -8.81 -6.61
N ASP A 62 24.52 -7.56 -6.15
CA ASP A 62 24.40 -7.25 -4.73
C ASP A 62 22.99 -7.63 -4.22
N PRO A 63 22.86 -8.46 -3.18
CA PRO A 63 21.56 -8.78 -2.57
C PRO A 63 20.80 -7.56 -2.01
N ALA A 64 21.46 -6.41 -1.86
CA ALA A 64 20.87 -5.13 -1.48
C ALA A 64 20.25 -4.36 -2.66
N VAL A 65 20.15 -4.94 -3.87
CA VAL A 65 19.51 -4.29 -5.03
C VAL A 65 18.25 -5.04 -5.44
N LEU A 66 17.10 -4.37 -5.30
CA LEU A 66 15.81 -4.97 -5.65
C LEU A 66 15.57 -5.00 -7.16
N VAL A 67 15.81 -3.87 -7.81
CA VAL A 67 15.57 -3.63 -9.24
C VAL A 67 16.68 -2.73 -9.77
N HIS A 68 17.19 -3.04 -10.95
CA HIS A 68 18.07 -2.14 -11.70
C HIS A 68 17.74 -2.18 -13.18
N HIS A 69 17.79 -1.01 -13.80
CA HIS A 69 17.92 -0.80 -15.23
C HIS A 69 19.20 0.01 -15.42
N ALA A 70 20.31 -0.68 -15.70
CA ALA A 70 21.65 -0.08 -15.74
C ALA A 70 22.14 0.17 -17.19
N ARG A 71 21.20 0.32 -18.12
CA ARG A 71 21.48 0.59 -19.53
C ARG A 71 21.04 2.00 -19.87
N ASP A 72 21.77 2.60 -20.79
CA ASP A 72 21.44 3.88 -21.41
C ASP A 72 22.11 3.96 -22.77
N ASP A 73 21.48 4.73 -23.66
CA ASP A 73 22.06 5.05 -24.95
C ASP A 73 22.93 6.30 -24.83
N ALA A 74 24.04 6.36 -25.57
CA ALA A 74 24.94 7.53 -25.56
C ALA A 74 24.22 8.87 -25.89
N GLY A 75 23.07 8.82 -26.57
CA GLY A 75 22.21 9.98 -26.85
C GLY A 75 20.90 10.03 -26.05
N GLY A 76 20.60 9.01 -25.24
CA GLY A 76 19.38 8.88 -24.45
C GLY A 76 19.36 9.89 -23.31
N ASN A 77 18.50 10.89 -23.43
CA ASN A 77 18.27 11.90 -22.39
C ASN A 77 16.78 12.24 -22.32
N THR A 78 16.17 12.15 -21.14
CA THR A 78 14.83 12.70 -20.86
C THR A 78 14.92 13.66 -19.69
N SER A 79 14.25 14.82 -19.78
CA SER A 79 14.45 15.92 -18.84
C SER A 79 13.31 16.12 -17.85
N LEU A 80 13.65 16.47 -16.62
CA LEU A 80 12.77 17.19 -15.69
C LEU A 80 13.10 18.70 -15.73
N ARG A 81 12.07 19.56 -15.62
CA ARG A 81 12.20 21.01 -15.78
C ARG A 81 11.16 21.77 -14.96
N PHE A 82 11.56 22.92 -14.42
CA PHE A 82 10.62 23.83 -13.73
C PHE A 82 11.08 25.29 -13.82
N ILE A 83 10.89 25.91 -14.98
CA ILE A 83 11.57 27.18 -15.32
C ILE A 83 10.76 28.43 -14.96
N SER A 84 11.38 29.54 -14.59
CA SER A 84 10.65 30.78 -14.20
C SER A 84 9.94 31.47 -15.36
N ASN A 85 10.54 31.42 -16.55
CA ASN A 85 9.96 32.01 -17.75
C ASN A 85 9.06 30.97 -18.42
N ARG A 86 7.75 31.00 -18.15
CA ARG A 86 6.74 30.15 -18.82
C ARG A 86 6.69 30.31 -20.34
N LYS A 87 7.50 31.21 -20.92
CA LYS A 87 7.76 31.22 -22.35
C LYS A 87 8.38 29.88 -22.71
N VAL A 88 7.53 28.98 -23.17
CA VAL A 88 7.70 28.16 -24.38
C VAL A 88 8.99 28.58 -25.09
N ASP A 89 10.13 28.02 -24.70
CA ASP A 89 11.35 28.21 -25.47
C ASP A 89 11.08 27.53 -26.80
N LEU A 90 10.91 28.35 -27.83
CA LEU A 90 10.81 27.91 -29.21
C LEU A 90 12.15 27.23 -29.54
N ASN A 91 12.14 25.91 -29.39
CA ASN A 91 13.04 24.94 -30.02
C ASN A 91 14.26 24.44 -29.22
N LYS A 92 14.37 23.10 -29.14
CA LYS A 92 15.56 22.32 -28.70
C LYS A 92 16.46 21.91 -29.87
N TYR A 93 15.95 22.00 -31.11
CA TYR A 93 16.62 21.45 -32.27
C TYR A 93 17.24 22.56 -33.12
N PRO A 94 18.57 22.55 -33.35
CA PRO A 94 19.22 23.54 -34.19
C PRO A 94 18.60 23.52 -35.59
N THR A 95 18.36 24.73 -36.12
CA THR A 95 17.67 25.06 -37.38
C THR A 95 18.32 24.50 -38.66
N ASN A 96 19.33 23.63 -38.54
CA ASN A 96 20.29 23.35 -39.61
C ASN A 96 20.35 21.85 -39.98
N GLY A 97 19.56 20.98 -39.34
CA GLY A 97 19.65 19.53 -39.51
C GLY A 97 18.30 18.89 -39.83
N VAL A 98 18.31 18.07 -40.88
CA VAL A 98 17.23 17.24 -41.45
C VAL A 98 16.50 16.44 -40.34
N THR A 99 15.52 17.06 -39.69
CA THR A 99 14.63 16.39 -38.74
C THR A 99 13.19 16.64 -39.18
N VAL A 100 12.32 15.64 -39.02
CA VAL A 100 10.92 15.62 -39.51
C VAL A 100 10.05 16.73 -38.94
N PHE A 101 10.55 17.46 -37.95
CA PHE A 101 9.86 18.58 -37.33
C PHE A 101 10.30 19.96 -37.83
N ALA A 102 11.08 20.08 -38.92
CA ALA A 102 11.71 21.35 -39.32
C ALA A 102 10.76 22.56 -39.51
N ARG A 103 9.44 22.35 -39.65
CA ARG A 103 8.42 23.42 -39.67
C ARG A 103 7.53 23.46 -38.41
N ALA A 104 7.26 22.34 -37.75
CA ALA A 104 6.39 22.26 -36.55
C ALA A 104 7.15 22.32 -35.21
N ALA A 105 8.38 21.82 -35.11
CA ALA A 105 9.23 21.95 -33.90
C ALA A 105 9.74 23.37 -33.67
N ARG A 106 9.67 24.25 -34.67
CA ARG A 106 10.00 25.68 -34.50
C ARG A 106 9.11 26.34 -33.43
N GLU A 107 7.99 25.72 -33.09
CA GLU A 107 6.98 26.31 -32.21
C GLU A 107 6.62 25.47 -30.97
N GLN A 108 7.30 24.34 -30.74
CA GLN A 108 6.88 23.45 -29.65
C GLN A 108 7.39 23.95 -28.28
N PRO A 109 6.48 24.27 -27.34
CA PRO A 109 6.84 24.54 -25.97
C PRO A 109 7.58 23.38 -25.34
N GLN A 110 8.68 23.66 -24.65
CA GLN A 110 9.09 22.76 -23.59
C GLN A 110 8.19 22.99 -22.38
N HIS A 111 7.51 21.93 -21.95
CA HIS A 111 6.68 21.95 -20.76
C HIS A 111 7.52 21.71 -19.51
N ASP A 112 7.13 22.37 -18.42
CA ASP A 112 7.58 21.94 -17.10
C ASP A 112 7.12 20.51 -16.87
N ARG A 113 7.96 19.72 -16.22
CA ARG A 113 7.66 18.32 -15.99
C ARG A 113 8.50 17.73 -14.89
N ASP A 114 7.85 16.82 -14.19
CA ASP A 114 8.50 15.91 -13.25
C ASP A 114 8.73 14.57 -13.98
N LEU A 115 9.76 13.81 -13.60
CA LEU A 115 10.17 12.60 -14.32
C LEU A 115 10.38 11.42 -13.36
N GLY A 116 9.98 10.22 -13.77
CA GLY A 116 10.01 9.04 -12.93
C GLY A 116 9.94 7.73 -13.70
N GLN A 117 9.81 6.63 -12.97
CA GLN A 117 9.66 5.30 -13.54
C GLN A 117 8.87 4.38 -12.59
N THR A 118 8.03 3.52 -13.17
CA THR A 118 7.44 2.38 -12.48
C THR A 118 8.43 1.23 -12.37
N PHE A 119 8.28 0.38 -11.36
CA PHE A 119 9.05 -0.84 -11.21
C PHE A 119 8.32 -1.90 -10.38
N PHE A 120 8.64 -3.17 -10.58
CA PHE A 120 8.02 -4.28 -9.85
C PHE A 120 8.93 -4.83 -8.75
N THR A 121 8.40 -5.04 -7.54
CA THR A 121 9.14 -5.64 -6.43
C THR A 121 9.19 -7.17 -6.51
N GLY A 122 10.29 -7.74 -6.02
CA GLY A 122 10.49 -9.19 -5.95
C GLY A 122 9.58 -9.90 -4.92
N GLU A 123 9.95 -11.12 -4.57
CA GLU A 123 9.11 -12.00 -3.74
C GLU A 123 9.08 -11.67 -2.25
N ARG A 124 9.97 -10.78 -1.78
CA ARG A 124 10.12 -10.47 -0.36
C ARG A 124 9.86 -8.98 -0.10
N PRO A 125 9.30 -8.64 1.07
CA PRO A 125 9.26 -7.26 1.51
C PRO A 125 10.69 -6.76 1.69
N VAL A 126 10.92 -5.52 1.33
CA VAL A 126 12.23 -4.89 1.42
C VAL A 126 12.08 -3.46 1.91
N ARG A 127 13.05 -2.98 2.66
CA ARG A 127 13.07 -1.60 3.14
C ARG A 127 13.83 -0.75 2.14
N LEU A 128 13.20 0.31 1.65
CA LEU A 128 13.85 1.28 0.78
C LEU A 128 15.05 1.89 1.50
N ASP A 129 16.22 1.86 0.84
CA ASP A 129 17.47 2.40 1.35
C ASP A 129 17.91 3.59 0.51
N ALA A 130 18.10 3.37 -0.80
CA ALA A 130 18.51 4.44 -1.70
C ALA A 130 17.92 4.29 -3.10
N LEU A 131 17.79 5.42 -3.80
CA LEU A 131 17.50 5.48 -5.23
C LEU A 131 18.74 5.98 -5.97
N PHE A 132 19.17 5.23 -6.97
CA PHE A 132 20.26 5.60 -7.86
C PHE A 132 19.69 6.04 -9.19
N LEU A 133 20.20 7.16 -9.72
CA LEU A 133 19.85 7.68 -11.03
C LEU A 133 21.12 8.09 -11.76
N ARG A 134 21.14 8.00 -13.09
CA ARG A 134 22.23 8.55 -13.89
C ARG A 134 21.81 9.84 -14.57
N VAL A 135 22.60 10.89 -14.42
CA VAL A 135 22.43 12.15 -15.16
C VAL A 135 22.78 11.91 -16.63
N GLY A 136 22.03 12.55 -17.52
CA GLY A 136 22.22 12.42 -18.96
C GLY A 136 23.61 12.85 -19.45
N HIS A 137 23.94 12.42 -20.67
CA HIS A 137 25.27 12.59 -21.29
C HIS A 137 25.44 13.90 -22.07
N GLY A 138 24.33 14.53 -22.45
CA GLY A 138 24.36 15.74 -23.29
C GLY A 138 25.02 16.94 -22.63
N ASP A 139 25.53 17.88 -23.44
CA ASP A 139 26.12 19.14 -22.95
C ASP A 139 25.12 20.00 -22.16
N ALA A 140 23.82 19.87 -22.48
CA ALA A 140 22.73 20.52 -21.76
C ALA A 140 22.04 19.60 -20.73
N ALA A 141 22.73 18.56 -20.25
CA ALA A 141 22.17 17.60 -19.30
C ALA A 141 21.95 18.20 -17.91
N VAL A 142 22.74 19.20 -17.52
CA VAL A 142 22.58 19.95 -16.27
C VAL A 142 22.56 21.42 -16.63
N LEU A 143 21.40 22.07 -16.51
CA LEU A 143 21.28 23.50 -16.74
C LEU A 143 21.80 24.28 -15.52
N ALA A 144 22.24 25.52 -15.73
CA ALA A 144 22.89 26.34 -14.70
C ALA A 144 22.05 26.54 -13.42
N GLY A 145 20.72 26.44 -13.53
CA GLY A 145 19.80 26.52 -12.40
C GLY A 145 19.56 25.18 -11.68
N ALA A 146 20.16 24.05 -12.07
CA ALA A 146 19.92 22.76 -11.41
C ALA A 146 20.82 22.48 -10.19
N PRO A 147 22.13 22.75 -10.19
CA PRO A 147 22.97 22.51 -9.01
C PRO A 147 22.47 23.27 -7.78
N GLY A 148 22.39 22.61 -6.61
CA GLY A 148 21.88 23.22 -5.37
C GLY A 148 20.35 23.40 -5.27
N ALA A 149 19.60 23.04 -6.32
CA ALA A 149 18.13 23.12 -6.36
C ALA A 149 17.47 22.34 -5.23
N ARG A 150 16.33 22.81 -4.69
CA ARG A 150 15.46 21.90 -3.92
C ARG A 150 14.73 20.98 -4.87
N VAL A 151 14.69 19.71 -4.48
CA VAL A 151 14.03 18.64 -5.20
C VAL A 151 13.22 17.80 -4.23
N ALA A 152 12.29 17.01 -4.76
CA ALA A 152 11.66 15.94 -4.01
C ALA A 152 11.51 14.68 -4.85
N VAL A 153 11.49 13.55 -4.15
CA VAL A 153 11.09 12.25 -4.71
C VAL A 153 9.72 11.90 -4.16
N GLN A 154 8.74 11.73 -5.04
CA GLN A 154 7.43 11.21 -4.70
C GLN A 154 7.35 9.72 -5.05
N TRP A 155 6.95 8.92 -4.08
CA TRP A 155 6.75 7.48 -4.22
C TRP A 155 5.27 7.14 -4.35
N PHE A 156 4.97 6.12 -5.15
CA PHE A 156 3.63 5.65 -5.41
C PHE A 156 3.54 4.12 -5.31
N ALA A 157 2.42 3.61 -4.80
CA ALA A 157 1.96 2.26 -5.12
C ALA A 157 1.17 2.32 -6.43
N VAL A 158 1.36 1.36 -7.31
CA VAL A 158 0.69 1.30 -8.61
C VAL A 158 -0.21 0.06 -8.66
N THR A 159 -1.45 0.26 -9.11
CA THR A 159 -2.39 -0.84 -9.35
C THR A 159 -2.93 -0.77 -10.77
N GLY A 160 -3.43 -1.90 -11.27
CA GLY A 160 -3.88 -2.01 -12.66
C GLY A 160 -2.77 -2.58 -13.53
N GLU A 161 -3.07 -2.73 -14.81
CA GLU A 161 -2.11 -3.21 -15.81
C GLU A 161 -1.92 -2.11 -16.86
N PRO A 162 -0.67 -1.78 -17.21
CA PRO A 162 -0.41 -0.83 -18.28
C PRO A 162 -0.92 -1.40 -19.60
N ARG A 163 -1.72 -0.62 -20.31
CA ARG A 163 -2.26 -0.94 -21.62
C ARG A 163 -1.83 0.13 -22.59
N LEU A 164 -1.19 -0.28 -23.68
CA LEU A 164 -0.87 0.63 -24.77
C LEU A 164 -2.18 1.15 -25.37
N ASN A 165 -2.40 2.45 -25.26
CA ASN A 165 -3.34 3.17 -26.08
C ASN A 165 -2.59 3.58 -27.35
N ASP A 166 -2.71 2.73 -28.37
CA ASP A 166 -2.29 3.02 -29.73
C ASP A 166 -3.27 4.04 -30.28
N HIS A 167 -2.88 5.31 -30.28
CA HIS A 167 -3.75 6.44 -30.62
C HIS A 167 -4.13 6.44 -32.12
N GLY A 168 -3.73 5.41 -32.87
CA GLY A 168 -4.17 5.14 -34.24
C GLY A 168 -3.57 6.09 -35.26
N THR A 169 -2.48 6.78 -34.90
CA THR A 169 -1.76 7.70 -35.78
C THR A 169 -1.16 6.89 -36.94
N PRO A 170 -1.59 7.11 -38.21
CA PRO A 170 -1.15 6.29 -39.33
C PRO A 170 0.37 6.33 -39.48
N GLY A 171 0.99 5.15 -39.46
CA GLY A 171 2.44 5.01 -39.45
C GLY A 171 3.11 5.72 -40.62
N PHE A 172 4.16 6.45 -40.29
CA PHE A 172 5.01 7.15 -41.23
C PHE A 172 5.69 6.11 -42.16
N ALA A 173 5.37 6.10 -43.45
CA ALA A 173 5.93 5.12 -44.41
C ALA A 173 7.36 5.50 -44.84
N GLY A 174 8.38 5.05 -44.11
CA GLY A 174 9.80 5.18 -44.49
C GLY A 174 10.74 4.30 -43.65
N LYS A 175 11.98 4.07 -44.13
CA LYS A 175 13.03 3.33 -43.39
C LYS A 175 13.31 3.99 -42.04
N PHE A 176 13.52 3.18 -41.00
CA PHE A 176 13.83 3.62 -39.63
C PHE A 176 15.00 4.60 -39.60
N ASP A 177 14.64 5.86 -39.43
CA ASP A 177 15.41 7.03 -39.06
C ASP A 177 14.62 7.60 -37.86
N ARG A 178 15.18 8.46 -37.00
CA ARG A 178 14.37 9.24 -36.01
C ARG A 178 13.21 10.01 -36.69
N ALA A 179 13.19 10.03 -38.02
CA ALA A 179 12.16 10.50 -38.93
C ALA A 179 10.91 9.61 -39.15
N THR A 180 10.87 8.30 -38.83
CA THR A 180 9.84 7.40 -39.42
C THR A 180 9.13 6.42 -38.45
N SER A 181 9.21 6.61 -37.13
CA SER A 181 8.49 5.72 -36.18
C SER A 181 7.01 6.11 -36.00
N PRO A 182 6.04 5.16 -36.06
CA PRO A 182 4.58 5.41 -35.99
C PRO A 182 3.98 5.85 -34.65
N GLU A 183 4.69 5.71 -33.53
CA GLU A 183 4.07 5.60 -32.19
C GLU A 183 4.29 6.86 -31.32
N LEU A 184 4.33 8.04 -31.94
CA LEU A 184 4.83 9.28 -31.32
C LEU A 184 3.86 9.97 -30.35
N ASP A 185 2.59 9.54 -30.32
CA ASP A 185 1.57 9.99 -29.39
C ASP A 185 0.99 8.86 -28.52
N ASP A 186 1.58 7.67 -28.60
CA ASP A 186 1.17 6.52 -27.79
C ASP A 186 1.45 6.74 -26.31
N TYR A 187 0.50 6.29 -25.50
CA TYR A 187 0.59 6.36 -24.05
C TYR A 187 0.03 5.09 -23.41
N LEU A 188 0.43 4.83 -22.17
CA LEU A 188 -0.11 3.79 -21.34
C LEU A 188 -1.31 4.31 -20.54
N GLU A 189 -2.37 3.52 -20.55
CA GLU A 189 -3.54 3.65 -19.69
C GLU A 189 -3.71 2.41 -18.80
N GLY A 190 -4.75 2.38 -17.97
CA GLY A 190 -5.09 1.20 -17.15
C GLY A 190 -4.42 1.15 -15.78
N GLU A 191 -3.40 1.98 -15.53
CA GLU A 191 -2.76 2.11 -14.22
C GLU A 191 -3.39 3.21 -13.35
N ARG A 192 -3.26 3.04 -12.03
CA ARG A 192 -3.62 4.03 -11.01
C ARG A 192 -2.47 4.17 -10.01
N TYR A 193 -2.10 5.40 -9.71
CA TYR A 193 -0.99 5.75 -8.83
C TYR A 193 -1.50 6.27 -7.49
N PHE A 194 -1.10 5.62 -6.40
CA PHE A 194 -1.47 5.99 -5.03
C PHE A 194 -0.25 6.58 -4.32
N PRO A 195 -0.25 7.88 -4.01
CA PRO A 195 0.87 8.51 -3.30
C PRO A 195 1.15 7.80 -1.97
N LEU A 196 2.41 7.47 -1.73
CA LEU A 196 2.88 6.85 -0.49
C LEU A 196 3.63 7.86 0.37
N ARG A 197 4.59 8.56 -0.26
CA ARG A 197 5.51 9.44 0.45
C ARG A 197 6.10 10.48 -0.49
N VAL A 198 6.43 11.64 0.04
CA VAL A 198 7.23 12.66 -0.63
C VAL A 198 8.40 12.97 0.29
N VAL A 199 9.62 12.94 -0.26
CA VAL A 199 10.84 13.24 0.52
C VAL A 199 11.60 14.35 -0.18
N GLU A 200 11.90 15.42 0.56
CA GLU A 200 12.55 16.63 0.04
C GLU A 200 14.05 16.64 0.32
N SER A 201 14.83 17.24 -0.58
CA SER A 201 16.25 17.51 -0.36
C SER A 201 16.76 18.60 -1.31
N ARG A 202 18.09 18.72 -1.45
CA ARG A 202 18.77 19.55 -2.43
C ARG A 202 19.72 18.74 -3.29
N LEU A 203 19.79 19.07 -4.57
CA LEU A 203 20.82 18.53 -5.47
C LEU A 203 22.21 19.03 -5.04
N PRO A 204 23.28 18.25 -5.28
CA PRO A 204 24.65 18.70 -5.07
C PRO A 204 24.97 19.98 -5.84
N ALA A 205 25.72 20.90 -5.22
CA ALA A 205 26.19 22.11 -5.89
C ALA A 205 27.23 21.82 -6.98
N THR A 206 27.84 20.63 -6.95
CA THR A 206 28.86 20.15 -7.91
C THR A 206 28.27 19.19 -8.94
N LEU A 207 26.96 19.18 -9.15
CA LEU A 207 26.30 18.27 -10.08
C LEU A 207 26.75 18.51 -11.53
N ASN A 208 27.21 17.47 -12.20
CA ASN A 208 27.65 17.49 -13.61
C ASN A 208 26.88 16.48 -14.46
N ARG A 209 27.03 16.60 -15.78
CA ARG A 209 26.53 15.60 -16.74
C ARG A 209 27.18 14.24 -16.48
N SER A 210 26.48 13.16 -16.80
CA SER A 210 26.92 11.78 -16.61
C SER A 210 27.21 11.35 -15.16
N ASP A 211 27.03 12.24 -14.18
CA ASP A 211 27.14 11.87 -12.77
C ASP A 211 26.06 10.83 -12.41
N TYR A 212 26.41 9.96 -11.50
CA TYR A 212 25.48 9.11 -10.79
C TYR A 212 25.01 9.83 -9.54
N LEU A 213 23.69 10.01 -9.44
CA LEU A 213 23.01 10.47 -8.25
C LEU A 213 22.71 9.27 -7.35
N ARG A 214 23.02 9.42 -6.07
CA ARG A 214 22.55 8.53 -5.00
C ARG A 214 21.69 9.35 -4.06
N LEU A 215 20.45 8.92 -3.89
CA LEU A 215 19.44 9.52 -3.04
C LEU A 215 19.21 8.57 -1.86
N ASP A 216 19.84 8.86 -0.72
CA ASP A 216 19.75 8.06 0.51
C ASP A 216 18.53 8.47 1.33
N PHE A 217 17.67 7.51 1.64
CA PHE A 217 16.51 7.70 2.50
C PHE A 217 16.88 7.26 3.92
N THR A 218 16.66 8.12 4.91
CA THR A 218 17.06 7.85 6.30
C THR A 218 15.89 8.06 7.27
N GLY A 219 15.97 7.39 8.43
CA GLY A 219 15.01 7.59 9.51
C GLY A 219 13.57 7.30 9.09
N ASP A 220 12.67 8.25 9.35
CA ASP A 220 11.25 8.12 9.07
C ASP A 220 10.92 8.09 7.57
N ASP A 221 11.86 8.46 6.70
CA ASP A 221 11.68 8.48 5.24
C ASP A 221 11.89 7.10 4.59
N GLU A 222 12.52 6.16 5.29
CA GLU A 222 12.56 4.76 4.89
C GLU A 222 11.16 4.13 5.03
N PHE A 223 10.71 3.40 4.01
CA PHE A 223 9.47 2.63 4.08
C PHE A 223 9.62 1.24 3.45
N VAL A 224 8.70 0.35 3.81
CA VAL A 224 8.70 -1.02 3.33
C VAL A 224 7.94 -1.09 2.01
N LEU A 225 8.63 -1.58 0.99
CA LEU A 225 8.02 -2.01 -0.26
C LEU A 225 7.53 -3.45 -0.07
N GLU A 226 6.25 -3.66 -0.31
CA GLU A 226 5.62 -4.98 -0.24
C GLU A 226 6.08 -5.86 -1.41
N PRO A 227 6.13 -7.19 -1.22
CA PRO A 227 6.49 -8.10 -2.29
C PRO A 227 5.43 -8.12 -3.41
N ARG A 228 5.88 -8.44 -4.63
CA ARG A 228 5.05 -8.67 -5.82
C ARG A 228 4.06 -7.53 -6.10
N ARG A 229 4.51 -6.30 -5.96
CA ARG A 229 3.72 -5.10 -6.27
C ARG A 229 4.48 -4.17 -7.19
N THR A 230 3.72 -3.41 -7.97
CA THR A 230 4.27 -2.32 -8.78
C THR A 230 4.32 -1.05 -7.93
N TYR A 231 5.47 -0.39 -7.96
CA TYR A 231 5.68 0.92 -7.37
C TYR A 231 6.16 1.88 -8.44
N ALA A 232 6.17 3.17 -8.11
CA ALA A 232 6.81 4.17 -8.94
C ALA A 232 7.49 5.22 -8.07
N PHE A 233 8.51 5.87 -8.64
CA PHE A 233 9.08 7.09 -8.08
C PHE A 233 8.99 8.22 -9.10
N LEU A 234 9.04 9.45 -8.62
CA LEU A 234 8.98 10.63 -9.46
C LEU A 234 9.81 11.77 -8.84
N LEU A 235 10.80 12.25 -9.58
CA LEU A 235 11.70 13.33 -9.19
C LEU A 235 11.21 14.67 -9.75
N MET A 236 11.13 15.69 -8.88
CA MET A 236 10.64 17.02 -9.21
C MET A 236 11.50 18.12 -8.60
N PHE A 237 11.56 19.29 -9.25
CA PHE A 237 12.10 20.52 -8.66
C PHE A 237 11.03 21.24 -7.86
N LEU A 238 11.34 21.74 -6.67
CA LEU A 238 10.33 22.36 -5.80
C LEU A 238 10.08 23.84 -6.10
N GLU A 239 11.04 24.53 -6.71
CA GLU A 239 10.89 25.94 -7.09
C GLU A 239 11.28 26.23 -8.53
N ARG A 240 10.54 27.18 -9.11
CA ARG A 240 10.89 27.76 -10.39
C ARG A 240 12.20 28.53 -10.30
N ALA A 241 13.03 28.41 -11.34
CA ALA A 241 14.15 29.34 -11.55
C ALA A 241 14.53 29.41 -13.03
N GLU A 242 15.31 30.42 -13.40
CA GLU A 242 15.91 30.47 -14.73
C GLU A 242 16.82 29.25 -14.93
N ASN A 243 16.78 28.63 -16.10
CA ASN A 243 17.60 27.45 -16.40
C ASN A 243 17.44 26.30 -15.39
N ARG A 244 16.25 26.14 -14.78
CA ARG A 244 15.93 25.03 -13.87
C ARG A 244 15.56 23.77 -14.66
N GLY A 245 16.55 22.94 -14.95
CA GLY A 245 16.32 21.67 -15.64
C GLY A 245 17.53 20.75 -15.62
N MET A 246 17.27 19.45 -15.65
CA MET A 246 18.30 18.45 -15.90
C MET A 246 17.73 17.26 -16.66
N THR A 247 18.59 16.43 -17.26
CA THR A 247 18.22 15.18 -17.91
C THR A 247 18.71 13.99 -17.12
N LEU A 248 17.93 12.91 -17.14
CA LEU A 248 18.33 11.59 -16.73
C LEU A 248 18.67 10.76 -17.97
N ALA A 249 19.72 9.92 -17.86
CA ALA A 249 20.10 8.97 -18.90
C ALA A 249 19.03 7.89 -19.04
N ASN A 250 18.84 7.39 -20.26
CA ASN A 250 17.86 6.33 -20.54
C ASN A 250 18.21 5.49 -21.76
N GLU A 251 17.59 4.33 -21.85
CA GLU A 251 17.57 3.44 -23.02
C GLU A 251 16.23 3.60 -23.74
N TYR A 252 16.25 3.81 -25.06
CA TYR A 252 15.05 3.88 -25.89
C TYR A 252 14.88 2.59 -26.70
N TYR A 253 13.76 1.89 -26.50
CA TYR A 253 13.54 0.59 -27.13
C TYR A 253 12.79 0.66 -28.47
N GLY A 254 12.28 1.82 -28.86
CA GLY A 254 11.60 2.00 -30.16
C GLY A 254 10.23 1.35 -30.29
N THR A 255 9.90 0.34 -29.49
CA THR A 255 8.64 -0.41 -29.55
C THR A 255 8.24 -0.91 -28.16
N TYR A 256 6.93 -0.97 -27.89
CA TYR A 256 6.36 -1.52 -26.66
C TYR A 256 6.12 -3.03 -26.71
N THR A 257 6.84 -3.77 -27.56
CA THR A 257 6.63 -5.20 -27.66
C THR A 257 7.09 -5.85 -26.36
N PRO A 258 6.23 -6.61 -25.66
CA PRO A 258 6.64 -7.25 -24.44
C PRO A 258 7.71 -8.32 -24.73
N ASP A 259 8.98 -7.94 -24.56
CA ASP A 259 10.12 -8.85 -24.61
C ASP A 259 9.94 -9.91 -23.52
N PRO A 260 10.03 -11.22 -23.81
CA PRO A 260 10.04 -12.27 -22.78
C PRO A 260 11.04 -12.04 -21.63
N ALA A 261 12.15 -11.34 -21.87
CA ALA A 261 13.12 -10.93 -20.84
C ALA A 261 12.71 -9.64 -20.10
N ASN A 262 11.83 -8.84 -20.70
CA ASN A 262 11.43 -7.50 -20.25
C ASN A 262 9.91 -7.34 -20.16
N LYS A 263 9.16 -8.43 -19.94
CA LYS A 263 7.71 -8.42 -19.72
C LYS A 263 7.40 -7.76 -18.37
N PHE A 264 7.50 -6.44 -18.41
CA PHE A 264 7.08 -5.39 -17.49
C PHE A 264 7.79 -5.34 -16.13
N ARG A 265 9.09 -5.04 -16.17
CA ARG A 265 9.85 -4.59 -14.99
C ARG A 265 9.62 -3.12 -14.63
N GLY A 266 8.88 -2.37 -15.43
CA GLY A 266 8.65 -0.94 -15.27
C GLY A 266 8.45 -0.22 -16.61
N HIS A 267 8.21 1.09 -16.56
CA HIS A 267 8.27 2.03 -17.68
C HIS A 267 8.44 3.47 -17.18
N GLY A 268 8.99 4.34 -18.02
CA GLY A 268 9.11 5.77 -17.75
C GLY A 268 7.76 6.46 -17.58
N ILE A 269 7.63 7.26 -16.52
CA ILE A 269 6.44 8.08 -16.25
C ILE A 269 6.82 9.54 -16.06
N ARG A 270 5.86 10.43 -16.23
CA ARG A 270 6.02 11.87 -16.00
C ARG A 270 4.77 12.48 -15.42
N ARG A 271 4.93 13.65 -14.82
CA ARG A 271 3.84 14.58 -14.58
C ARG A 271 4.10 15.80 -15.45
N GLU A 272 3.28 16.01 -16.47
CA GLU A 272 3.51 17.06 -17.47
C GLU A 272 2.70 18.31 -17.19
N GLY A 273 3.34 19.45 -17.40
CA GLY A 273 2.75 20.77 -17.21
C GLY A 273 2.04 21.31 -18.44
N GLY A 274 0.71 21.26 -18.42
CA GLY A 274 -0.10 22.17 -19.24
C GLY A 274 -0.03 23.62 -18.73
N PRO A 275 -0.80 24.56 -19.30
CA PRO A 275 -0.94 25.93 -18.76
C PRO A 275 -1.32 25.98 -17.27
N ALA A 276 -1.92 24.89 -16.78
CA ALA A 276 -2.35 24.68 -15.41
C ALA A 276 -1.28 24.04 -14.49
N PHE A 277 0.00 23.89 -14.90
CA PHE A 277 1.04 23.34 -14.02
C PHE A 277 1.29 24.27 -12.82
N PRO A 278 0.93 23.84 -11.59
CA PRO A 278 1.01 24.70 -10.42
C PRO A 278 2.45 25.11 -10.09
N ASP A 279 2.61 26.37 -9.72
CA ASP A 279 3.88 26.88 -9.17
C ASP A 279 4.10 26.37 -7.75
N ASP A 280 3.00 26.17 -7.01
CA ASP A 280 2.99 25.48 -5.73
C ASP A 280 3.17 23.98 -5.93
N TRP A 281 4.30 23.45 -5.46
CA TRP A 281 4.62 22.04 -5.62
C TRP A 281 3.65 21.14 -4.85
N ALA A 282 3.05 21.61 -3.74
CA ALA A 282 2.08 20.82 -2.97
C ALA A 282 0.80 20.57 -3.78
N ALA A 283 0.29 21.60 -4.47
CA ALA A 283 -0.81 21.44 -5.42
C ALA A 283 -0.49 20.43 -6.54
N ARG A 284 0.77 20.33 -6.99
CA ARG A 284 1.16 19.34 -8.01
C ARG A 284 1.05 17.90 -7.54
N LEU A 285 1.18 17.63 -6.25
CA LEU A 285 1.06 16.27 -5.71
C LEU A 285 -0.31 15.64 -5.98
N THR A 286 -1.33 16.48 -6.20
CA THR A 286 -2.69 16.04 -6.54
C THR A 286 -2.84 15.58 -8.00
N GLN A 287 -1.88 15.93 -8.86
CA GLN A 287 -1.89 15.53 -10.25
C GLN A 287 -1.28 14.13 -10.37
N PRO A 288 -2.01 13.14 -10.91
CA PRO A 288 -1.45 11.82 -11.13
C PRO A 288 -0.36 11.90 -12.20
N PRO A 289 0.70 11.09 -12.10
CA PRO A 289 1.58 10.89 -13.23
C PRO A 289 0.90 10.05 -14.32
N GLY A 290 1.54 10.00 -15.47
CA GLY A 290 1.21 9.09 -16.55
C GLY A 290 2.31 9.10 -17.59
N THR A 291 2.03 8.55 -18.77
CA THR A 291 2.94 8.64 -19.91
C THR A 291 2.49 9.68 -20.94
N LEU A 292 1.31 10.28 -20.74
CA LEU A 292 0.73 11.30 -21.61
C LEU A 292 1.73 12.44 -21.85
N GLY A 293 2.05 12.68 -23.12
CA GLY A 293 2.74 13.89 -23.54
C GLY A 293 3.31 13.82 -24.95
N PHE A 294 3.24 14.97 -25.60
CA PHE A 294 3.25 15.11 -27.04
C PHE A 294 4.54 15.82 -27.50
N PRO A 295 5.21 15.36 -28.57
CA PRO A 295 5.65 14.01 -28.82
C PRO A 295 6.99 13.80 -28.09
N ASP A 296 6.96 13.29 -26.86
CA ASP A 296 8.19 12.86 -26.19
C ASP A 296 8.02 11.43 -25.74
N VAL A 297 8.91 10.60 -26.29
CA VAL A 297 9.08 9.14 -26.27
C VAL A 297 9.30 8.54 -24.88
N CYS A 298 8.83 9.20 -23.82
CA CYS A 298 8.97 8.77 -22.42
C CYS A 298 8.30 7.43 -22.17
N THR A 299 7.20 7.14 -22.88
CA THR A 299 6.56 5.83 -22.85
C THR A 299 7.63 4.77 -23.14
N PHE A 300 8.45 4.92 -24.18
CA PHE A 300 9.37 3.88 -24.65
C PHE A 300 10.79 3.99 -24.07
N ARG A 301 10.95 4.66 -22.93
CA ARG A 301 12.25 4.91 -22.31
C ARG A 301 12.28 4.40 -20.89
N ASP A 302 13.28 3.58 -20.62
CA ASP A 302 13.66 3.23 -19.25
C ASP A 302 14.80 4.13 -18.81
N LEU A 303 14.60 4.82 -17.70
CA LEU A 303 15.64 5.55 -17.01
C LEU A 303 16.76 4.60 -16.60
N HIS A 304 18.00 5.06 -16.61
CA HIS A 304 19.05 4.37 -15.91
C HIS A 304 18.87 4.60 -14.40
N PHE A 305 18.37 3.58 -13.70
CA PHE A 305 18.15 3.63 -12.25
C PHE A 305 18.44 2.30 -11.55
N ALA A 306 18.66 2.38 -10.24
CA ALA A 306 18.59 1.22 -9.36
C ALA A 306 17.90 1.61 -8.05
N VAL A 307 17.14 0.68 -7.48
CA VAL A 307 16.58 0.83 -6.14
C VAL A 307 17.37 -0.09 -5.21
N ALA A 308 18.20 0.52 -4.36
CA ALA A 308 18.79 -0.21 -3.26
C ALA A 308 17.81 -0.33 -2.13
N VAL A 309 17.81 -1.52 -1.57
CA VAL A 309 16.96 -1.91 -0.48
C VAL A 309 17.80 -2.71 0.49
N ARG A 310 17.45 -2.61 1.76
CA ARG A 310 17.90 -3.62 2.70
C ARG A 310 16.84 -4.70 2.76
N PRO A 311 17.24 -5.98 2.93
CA PRO A 311 16.33 -6.93 3.53
C PRO A 311 15.73 -6.23 4.73
N VAL A 312 14.43 -6.37 4.92
CA VAL A 312 13.88 -6.05 6.24
C VAL A 312 14.56 -7.06 7.16
N GLU A 313 15.67 -6.66 7.80
CA GLU A 313 16.33 -7.48 8.80
C GLU A 313 15.27 -7.66 9.87
N TRP A 314 14.71 -8.85 9.89
CA TRP A 314 13.80 -9.26 10.94
C TRP A 314 14.51 -9.45 12.29
N ALA A 315 15.76 -9.01 12.38
CA ALA A 315 16.61 -9.02 13.56
C ALA A 315 16.60 -7.63 14.20
N GLY A 316 15.88 -7.49 15.32
CA GLY A 316 16.01 -6.33 16.21
C GLY A 316 14.77 -5.44 16.30
N ILE A 317 13.98 -5.34 15.23
CA ILE A 317 12.55 -5.01 15.33
C ILE A 317 11.82 -6.32 15.04
N VAL A 318 11.64 -7.10 16.11
CA VAL A 318 10.62 -8.14 16.15
C VAL A 318 9.33 -7.42 15.72
N PRO A 319 8.66 -7.79 14.60
CA PRO A 319 7.27 -7.40 14.42
C PRO A 319 6.62 -7.83 15.72
N PRO A 320 5.96 -6.94 16.45
CA PRO A 320 5.37 -7.29 17.73
C PRO A 320 4.50 -8.54 17.46
N GLY A 321 5.00 -9.71 17.93
CA GLY A 321 4.66 -11.05 17.47
C GLY A 321 4.39 -11.21 15.97
N GLY A 322 5.34 -11.70 15.18
CA GLY A 322 4.99 -12.37 13.92
C GLY A 322 4.92 -13.86 14.21
N ALA A 323 3.72 -14.45 14.27
CA ALA A 323 3.49 -15.87 14.58
C ALA A 323 4.22 -16.87 13.65
N ALA A 324 4.96 -16.41 12.62
CA ALA A 324 5.64 -17.27 11.66
C ALA A 324 6.90 -17.95 12.22
N THR A 325 7.62 -17.33 13.16
CA THR A 325 8.95 -17.85 13.58
C THR A 325 8.87 -19.10 14.46
N ASP A 326 7.81 -19.24 15.24
CA ASP A 326 7.50 -20.41 16.07
C ASP A 326 6.32 -21.22 15.51
N SER A 327 5.92 -20.96 14.26
CA SER A 327 4.79 -21.64 13.63
C SER A 327 5.05 -23.14 13.48
N PRO A 328 4.20 -24.01 14.04
CA PRO A 328 4.24 -25.45 13.75
C PRO A 328 3.65 -25.77 12.37
N VAL A 329 3.01 -24.79 11.72
CA VAL A 329 2.38 -24.92 10.40
C VAL A 329 3.28 -24.30 9.35
N LYS A 330 3.63 -25.11 8.34
CA LYS A 330 4.34 -24.64 7.15
C LYS A 330 3.32 -24.30 6.06
N PHE A 331 3.04 -23.01 5.89
CA PHE A 331 2.20 -22.55 4.79
C PHE A 331 2.92 -22.70 3.43
N PRO A 332 2.18 -22.95 2.34
CA PRO A 332 2.75 -22.93 1.00
C PRO A 332 3.19 -21.51 0.65
N ALA A 333 4.16 -21.39 -0.27
CA ALA A 333 4.63 -20.08 -0.75
C ALA A 333 3.55 -19.30 -1.53
N GLN A 334 2.54 -20.01 -2.05
CA GLN A 334 1.37 -19.45 -2.74
C GLN A 334 0.13 -20.29 -2.43
N GLY A 335 -1.03 -19.63 -2.35
CA GLY A 335 -2.31 -20.28 -2.09
C GLY A 335 -2.54 -20.65 -0.63
N ALA A 336 -3.63 -21.37 -0.38
CA ALA A 336 -4.01 -21.86 0.93
C ALA A 336 -3.65 -23.34 1.09
N LEU A 337 -3.47 -23.77 2.34
CA LEU A 337 -3.49 -25.19 2.68
C LEU A 337 -4.82 -25.82 2.22
N PRO A 338 -4.80 -27.06 1.72
CA PRO A 338 -6.03 -27.79 1.41
C PRO A 338 -6.93 -27.88 2.64
N ALA A 339 -8.22 -27.59 2.46
CA ALA A 339 -9.20 -27.70 3.55
C ALA A 339 -9.33 -29.17 3.99
N ARG A 340 -9.24 -29.45 5.30
CA ARG A 340 -9.45 -30.82 5.82
C ARG A 340 -10.92 -31.20 5.78
N CYS A 341 -11.80 -30.21 5.90
CA CYS A 341 -13.24 -30.34 5.82
C CYS A 341 -13.79 -29.34 4.78
N PRO A 342 -13.68 -29.65 3.48
CA PRO A 342 -14.24 -28.80 2.43
C PRO A 342 -15.77 -28.71 2.60
N PRO A 343 -16.39 -27.59 2.20
CA PRO A 343 -17.84 -27.42 2.20
C PRO A 343 -18.62 -28.65 1.67
N ASP A 344 -19.59 -29.12 2.44
CA ASP A 344 -20.43 -30.28 2.11
C ASP A 344 -21.89 -29.90 1.76
N VAL A 345 -22.22 -28.62 1.80
CA VAL A 345 -23.50 -28.08 1.33
C VAL A 345 -23.25 -27.24 0.09
N ARG A 346 -23.93 -27.58 -1.00
CA ARG A 346 -23.84 -26.82 -2.25
C ARG A 346 -24.50 -25.46 -2.09
N ALA A 347 -23.72 -24.39 -2.23
CA ALA A 347 -24.25 -23.05 -2.39
C ALA A 347 -24.82 -22.83 -3.79
N GLU A 348 -25.92 -22.09 -3.87
CA GLU A 348 -26.38 -21.47 -5.09
C GLU A 348 -25.44 -20.30 -5.42
N SER A 349 -24.86 -20.31 -6.63
CA SER A 349 -24.02 -19.23 -7.14
C SER A 349 -24.82 -18.35 -8.09
N PHE A 350 -24.61 -17.05 -8.00
CA PHE A 350 -25.20 -16.05 -8.87
C PHE A 350 -24.07 -15.31 -9.60
N ASP A 351 -24.29 -14.97 -10.86
CA ASP A 351 -23.33 -14.15 -11.61
C ASP A 351 -23.46 -12.67 -11.18
N PRO A 352 -22.42 -12.07 -10.57
CA PRO A 352 -22.45 -10.65 -10.23
C PRO A 352 -22.19 -9.73 -11.44
N GLY A 353 -21.85 -10.28 -12.60
CA GLY A 353 -21.59 -9.55 -13.84
C GLY A 353 -20.24 -8.82 -13.87
N GLU A 354 -19.33 -9.14 -12.95
CA GLU A 354 -18.03 -8.47 -12.83
C GLU A 354 -16.94 -9.46 -12.37
N PRO A 355 -15.73 -9.44 -12.98
CA PRO A 355 -14.62 -10.29 -12.56
C PRO A 355 -14.21 -10.00 -11.11
N ASP A 356 -13.73 -11.03 -10.41
CA ASP A 356 -13.27 -11.01 -9.01
C ASP A 356 -14.33 -10.73 -7.94
N TYR A 357 -15.60 -10.59 -8.34
CA TYR A 357 -16.74 -10.56 -7.43
C TYR A 357 -17.40 -11.93 -7.35
N TYR A 358 -17.88 -12.27 -6.17
CA TYR A 358 -18.56 -13.53 -5.90
C TYR A 358 -19.88 -13.25 -5.20
N LEU A 359 -20.95 -13.88 -5.69
CA LEU A 359 -22.29 -13.77 -5.14
C LEU A 359 -22.89 -15.17 -4.99
N PHE A 360 -23.18 -15.60 -3.76
CA PHE A 360 -23.65 -16.96 -3.50
C PHE A 360 -24.46 -17.08 -2.19
N SER A 361 -25.16 -18.19 -2.00
CA SER A 361 -25.94 -18.48 -0.79
C SER A 361 -25.09 -19.07 0.34
N SER A 362 -25.43 -18.78 1.60
CA SER A 362 -24.86 -19.43 2.80
C SER A 362 -25.98 -20.15 3.58
N PRO A 363 -25.71 -21.27 4.28
CA PRO A 363 -24.42 -21.89 4.62
C PRO A 363 -23.88 -22.85 3.55
N GLU A 364 -22.56 -23.04 3.57
CA GLU A 364 -21.84 -24.02 2.74
C GLU A 364 -21.44 -25.29 3.52
N ARG A 365 -21.75 -25.35 4.83
CA ARG A 365 -21.50 -26.52 5.68
C ARG A 365 -22.76 -27.04 6.36
N SER A 366 -22.86 -28.36 6.45
CA SER A 366 -23.90 -29.07 7.17
C SER A 366 -23.68 -28.98 8.67
N ARG A 367 -24.76 -29.14 9.44
CA ARG A 367 -24.67 -29.21 10.91
C ARG A 367 -23.80 -30.37 11.39
N GLN A 368 -23.75 -31.48 10.64
CA GLN A 368 -22.90 -32.62 10.96
C GLN A 368 -21.43 -32.26 10.81
N GLN A 369 -21.05 -31.62 9.70
CA GLN A 369 -19.67 -31.19 9.48
C GLN A 369 -19.24 -30.13 10.51
N ILE A 370 -20.10 -29.16 10.83
CA ILE A 370 -19.85 -28.17 11.88
C ILE A 370 -19.53 -28.85 13.22
N ARG A 371 -20.35 -29.81 13.65
CA ARG A 371 -20.11 -30.56 14.90
C ARG A 371 -18.82 -31.36 14.86
N ALA A 372 -18.50 -31.99 13.74
CA ALA A 372 -17.26 -32.75 13.57
C ALA A 372 -16.02 -31.85 13.67
N ILE A 373 -16.03 -30.69 13.00
CA ILE A 373 -14.94 -29.71 13.08
C ILE A 373 -14.80 -29.20 14.52
N GLN A 374 -15.90 -28.81 15.16
CA GLN A 374 -15.87 -28.29 16.53
C GLN A 374 -15.41 -29.32 17.56
N ALA A 375 -15.69 -30.61 17.36
CA ALA A 375 -15.21 -31.69 18.22
C ALA A 375 -13.70 -31.92 18.08
N ALA A 376 -13.13 -31.69 16.88
CA ALA A 376 -11.70 -31.82 16.61
C ALA A 376 -10.90 -30.53 16.90
N MET A 377 -11.58 -29.39 16.99
CA MET A 377 -10.96 -28.08 17.20
C MET A 377 -10.36 -27.96 18.61
N PRO A 378 -9.15 -27.41 18.76
CA PRO A 378 -8.58 -27.12 20.07
C PRO A 378 -9.53 -26.25 20.93
N PRO A 379 -9.75 -26.60 22.21
CA PRO A 379 -10.66 -25.87 23.07
C PRO A 379 -10.08 -24.50 23.44
N GLY A 380 -10.82 -23.43 23.17
CA GLY A 380 -10.49 -22.06 23.57
C GLY A 380 -11.68 -21.37 24.24
N ARG A 381 -11.42 -20.22 24.84
CA ARG A 381 -12.38 -19.38 25.59
C ARG A 381 -12.23 -17.92 25.17
N PHE A 382 -13.34 -17.21 25.18
CA PHE A 382 -13.36 -15.77 24.98
C PHE A 382 -14.51 -15.17 25.80
N THR A 383 -14.42 -13.88 26.05
CA THR A 383 -15.45 -13.06 26.65
C THR A 383 -16.52 -12.80 25.60
N PRO A 384 -17.77 -13.24 25.81
CA PRO A 384 -18.85 -12.98 24.86
C PRO A 384 -18.95 -11.47 24.55
N PRO A 385 -19.03 -11.08 23.27
CA PRO A 385 -19.23 -9.68 22.93
C PRO A 385 -20.57 -9.20 23.48
N PRO A 386 -20.70 -7.91 23.84
CA PRO A 386 -21.98 -7.35 24.24
C PRO A 386 -23.03 -7.60 23.14
N ASN A 387 -24.21 -8.08 23.56
CA ASN A 387 -25.37 -8.17 22.68
C ASN A 387 -25.88 -6.74 22.41
N ASP A 388 -25.52 -6.18 21.25
CA ASP A 388 -25.93 -4.85 20.81
C ASP A 388 -27.12 -4.93 19.85
N TRP A 389 -28.28 -5.31 20.38
CA TRP A 389 -29.52 -5.40 19.60
C TRP A 389 -30.32 -4.09 19.56
N LYS A 390 -29.78 -3.00 20.13
CA LYS A 390 -30.42 -1.68 20.17
C LYS A 390 -30.88 -1.22 18.78
N HIS A 391 -30.11 -1.56 17.75
CA HIS A 391 -30.36 -1.18 16.35
C HIS A 391 -30.78 -2.36 15.46
N LEU A 392 -31.13 -3.51 16.06
CA LEU A 392 -31.55 -4.73 15.37
C LEU A 392 -32.96 -5.16 15.80
N SER A 393 -33.86 -4.20 15.97
CA SER A 393 -35.21 -4.43 16.52
C SER A 393 -36.06 -5.39 15.68
N ARG A 394 -35.97 -5.31 14.35
CA ARG A 394 -36.72 -6.19 13.42
C ARG A 394 -36.08 -7.56 13.37
N THR A 395 -34.76 -7.62 13.25
CA THR A 395 -33.99 -8.87 13.32
C THR A 395 -34.31 -9.62 14.60
N ARG A 396 -34.23 -8.95 15.75
CA ARG A 396 -34.59 -9.51 17.07
C ARG A 396 -36.00 -10.07 17.07
N ARG A 397 -36.98 -9.29 16.61
CA ARG A 397 -38.39 -9.72 16.53
C ARG A 397 -38.52 -10.97 15.68
N THR A 398 -37.97 -10.97 14.47
CA THR A 398 -38.04 -12.11 13.56
C THR A 398 -37.39 -13.36 14.14
N LEU A 399 -36.25 -13.22 14.83
CA LEU A 399 -35.59 -14.35 15.48
C LEU A 399 -36.45 -14.95 16.61
N LEU A 400 -37.03 -14.11 17.48
CA LEU A 400 -37.78 -14.56 18.66
C LEU A 400 -39.22 -14.99 18.35
N GLU A 401 -39.92 -14.23 17.53
CA GLU A 401 -41.34 -14.40 17.24
C GLU A 401 -41.58 -15.24 15.97
N GLY A 402 -40.57 -15.37 15.12
CA GLY A 402 -40.65 -16.02 13.82
C GLY A 402 -40.90 -15.05 12.67
N GLY A 403 -40.92 -15.58 11.46
CA GLY A 403 -40.97 -14.81 10.21
C GLY A 403 -39.73 -15.07 9.35
N ARG A 404 -39.57 -14.31 8.27
CA ARG A 404 -38.44 -14.47 7.35
C ARG A 404 -37.36 -13.43 7.63
N LEU A 405 -36.11 -13.88 7.72
CA LEU A 405 -34.93 -13.05 7.89
C LEU A 405 -33.93 -13.32 6.76
N HIS A 406 -33.71 -12.35 5.87
CA HIS A 406 -32.66 -12.40 4.86
C HIS A 406 -31.43 -11.61 5.32
N VAL A 407 -30.37 -12.35 5.64
CA VAL A 407 -29.04 -11.79 5.96
C VAL A 407 -28.20 -11.67 4.68
N MET A 408 -27.61 -10.50 4.42
CA MET A 408 -26.65 -10.33 3.35
C MET A 408 -25.31 -9.84 3.87
N ALA A 409 -24.24 -10.59 3.61
CA ALA A 409 -22.89 -10.21 3.98
C ALA A 409 -22.18 -9.54 2.80
N ILE A 410 -21.52 -8.41 3.03
CA ILE A 410 -20.77 -7.67 2.02
C ILE A 410 -19.37 -7.35 2.55
N GLY A 411 -18.34 -7.65 1.77
CA GLY A 411 -16.96 -7.31 2.14
C GLY A 411 -15.90 -8.14 1.41
N ASP A 412 -14.84 -8.47 2.12
CA ASP A 412 -13.67 -9.13 1.56
C ASP A 412 -13.63 -10.65 1.86
N SER A 413 -12.45 -11.26 1.69
CA SER A 413 -12.23 -12.67 1.98
C SER A 413 -12.41 -13.04 3.46
N ILE A 414 -12.31 -12.09 4.40
CA ILE A 414 -12.58 -12.36 5.82
C ILE A 414 -14.07 -12.42 6.08
N VAL A 415 -14.86 -11.58 5.39
CA VAL A 415 -16.33 -11.71 5.38
C VAL A 415 -16.72 -13.05 4.76
N ASN A 416 -16.03 -13.50 3.70
CA ASN A 416 -16.23 -14.83 3.14
C ASN A 416 -15.98 -15.93 4.17
N ASP A 417 -14.82 -15.94 4.84
CA ASP A 417 -14.49 -16.90 5.90
C ASP A 417 -15.53 -16.88 7.04
N THR A 418 -15.98 -15.67 7.41
CA THR A 418 -17.04 -15.46 8.40
C THR A 418 -18.33 -16.14 7.99
N MET A 419 -18.76 -16.02 6.74
CA MET A 419 -19.99 -16.66 6.25
C MET A 419 -19.84 -18.16 5.98
N ARG A 420 -18.63 -18.62 5.63
CA ARG A 420 -18.31 -20.03 5.44
C ARG A 420 -18.20 -20.81 6.75
N SER A 421 -18.00 -20.11 7.87
CA SER A 421 -18.13 -20.70 9.23
C SER A 421 -19.48 -21.38 9.48
N ALA A 422 -20.48 -21.08 8.65
CA ALA A 422 -21.83 -21.63 8.70
C ALA A 422 -22.57 -21.32 10.01
N TRP A 423 -22.24 -20.19 10.63
CA TRP A 423 -22.99 -19.64 11.77
C TRP A 423 -24.49 -19.50 11.48
N ILE A 424 -24.88 -19.21 10.22
CA ILE A 424 -26.29 -19.19 9.78
C ILE A 424 -26.98 -20.54 10.02
N ALA A 425 -26.31 -21.67 9.80
CA ALA A 425 -26.88 -23.00 10.03
C ALA A 425 -27.20 -23.26 11.50
N ARG A 426 -26.36 -22.70 12.38
CA ARG A 426 -26.49 -22.76 13.85
C ARG A 426 -27.51 -21.75 14.36
N LEU A 427 -27.58 -20.56 13.76
CA LEU A 427 -28.60 -19.56 14.08
C LEU A 427 -30.00 -20.10 13.77
N ARG A 428 -30.18 -20.78 12.62
CA ARG A 428 -31.43 -21.51 12.28
C ARG A 428 -31.81 -22.58 13.31
N GLU A 429 -30.83 -23.17 13.99
CA GLU A 429 -31.06 -24.17 15.03
C GLU A 429 -31.49 -23.52 16.34
N ALA A 430 -30.88 -22.38 16.69
CA ALA A 430 -31.24 -21.58 17.87
C ALA A 430 -32.63 -20.92 17.73
N TYR A 431 -33.03 -20.56 16.51
CA TYR A 431 -34.28 -19.86 16.21
C TYR A 431 -35.14 -20.62 15.20
N PRO A 432 -35.72 -21.78 15.58
CA PRO A 432 -36.44 -22.64 14.63
C PRO A 432 -37.76 -22.06 14.11
N ARG A 433 -38.26 -20.96 14.72
CA ARG A 433 -39.45 -20.24 14.26
C ARG A 433 -39.16 -19.26 13.13
N ALA A 434 -37.88 -18.91 12.93
CA ALA A 434 -37.45 -17.98 11.90
C ALA A 434 -36.99 -18.73 10.64
N GLU A 435 -37.50 -18.34 9.49
CA GLU A 435 -36.96 -18.73 8.20
C GLU A 435 -35.77 -17.82 7.86
N ILE A 436 -34.56 -18.28 8.20
CA ILE A 436 -33.34 -17.49 7.98
C ILE A 436 -32.72 -17.89 6.64
N VAL A 437 -32.52 -16.95 5.73
CA VAL A 437 -31.77 -17.14 4.46
C VAL A 437 -30.58 -16.20 4.42
N ALA A 438 -29.50 -16.60 3.74
CA ALA A 438 -28.31 -15.78 3.68
C ALA A 438 -27.67 -15.76 2.29
N THR A 439 -27.21 -14.58 1.88
CA THR A 439 -26.42 -14.36 0.67
C THR A 439 -25.11 -13.63 0.99
N VAL A 440 -24.08 -13.89 0.21
CA VAL A 440 -22.73 -13.36 0.41
C VAL A 440 -22.30 -12.66 -0.86
N TYR A 441 -21.92 -11.39 -0.79
CA TYR A 441 -21.39 -10.60 -1.91
C TYR A 441 -20.00 -10.07 -1.57
N VAL A 442 -18.96 -10.72 -2.10
CA VAL A 442 -17.58 -10.48 -1.66
C VAL A 442 -16.62 -10.33 -2.83
N ARG A 443 -15.49 -9.65 -2.57
CA ARG A 443 -14.34 -9.55 -3.48
C ARG A 443 -13.04 -9.64 -2.68
N GLY A 444 -12.04 -10.36 -3.17
CA GLY A 444 -10.71 -10.38 -2.55
C GLY A 444 -10.12 -8.96 -2.46
N GLY A 445 -9.70 -8.53 -1.27
CA GLY A 445 -9.26 -7.14 -1.05
C GLY A 445 -10.38 -6.09 -1.19
N GLY A 446 -11.65 -6.50 -1.22
CA GLY A 446 -12.80 -5.64 -1.48
C GLY A 446 -13.42 -5.04 -0.22
N GLY A 447 -13.00 -3.84 0.17
CA GLY A 447 -13.73 -3.04 1.16
C GLY A 447 -14.91 -2.25 0.56
N CYS A 448 -15.64 -1.52 1.40
CA CYS A 448 -16.81 -0.73 1.00
C CYS A 448 -16.50 0.34 -0.06
N GLN A 449 -15.24 0.79 -0.16
CA GLN A 449 -14.79 1.66 -1.24
C GLN A 449 -15.03 1.08 -2.64
N HIS A 450 -15.05 -0.25 -2.80
CA HIS A 450 -15.38 -0.91 -4.06
C HIS A 450 -16.88 -1.01 -4.26
N PHE A 451 -17.62 -1.42 -3.23
CA PHE A 451 -19.06 -1.68 -3.36
C PHE A 451 -19.87 -0.43 -3.61
N LYS A 452 -19.40 0.74 -3.17
CA LYS A 452 -20.09 2.02 -3.43
C LYS A 452 -19.92 2.55 -4.86
N GLU A 453 -18.98 2.04 -5.65
CA GLU A 453 -18.77 2.57 -7.01
C GLU A 453 -19.75 1.93 -8.01
N GLY A 454 -20.06 2.69 -9.05
CA GLY A 454 -20.93 2.26 -10.13
C GLY A 454 -22.32 1.83 -9.63
N GLU A 455 -22.87 0.83 -10.31
CA GLU A 455 -24.21 0.31 -10.05
C GLU A 455 -24.20 -0.96 -9.19
N ARG A 456 -23.09 -1.30 -8.53
CA ARG A 456 -22.90 -2.59 -7.85
C ARG A 456 -23.97 -2.84 -6.78
N LEU A 457 -24.26 -1.85 -5.92
CA LEU A 457 -25.35 -1.97 -4.93
C LEU A 457 -26.72 -2.12 -5.61
N ALA A 458 -26.97 -1.34 -6.65
CA ALA A 458 -28.24 -1.34 -7.39
C ALA A 458 -28.50 -2.64 -8.15
N LYS A 459 -27.44 -3.30 -8.63
CA LYS A 459 -27.53 -4.58 -9.35
C LYS A 459 -27.55 -5.79 -8.42
N ASN A 460 -26.67 -5.81 -7.43
CA ASN A 460 -26.36 -7.05 -6.71
C ASN A 460 -26.94 -7.12 -5.28
N VAL A 461 -27.29 -5.98 -4.67
CA VAL A 461 -27.76 -5.91 -3.27
C VAL A 461 -29.24 -5.51 -3.20
N ILE A 462 -29.59 -4.35 -3.76
CA ILE A 462 -30.94 -3.77 -3.65
C ILE A 462 -32.04 -4.70 -4.16
N PRO A 463 -31.91 -5.40 -5.32
CA PRO A 463 -32.95 -6.29 -5.82
C PRO A 463 -33.22 -7.49 -4.92
N ARG A 464 -32.28 -7.82 -4.02
CA ARG A 464 -32.37 -8.94 -3.10
C ARG A 464 -33.13 -8.61 -1.83
N ARG A 465 -33.33 -7.32 -1.54
CA ARG A 465 -34.09 -6.81 -0.39
C ARG A 465 -33.69 -7.48 0.95
N PRO A 466 -32.39 -7.48 1.32
CA PRO A 466 -31.99 -8.03 2.61
C PRO A 466 -32.66 -7.28 3.76
N ASP A 467 -32.99 -8.01 4.82
CA ASP A 467 -33.51 -7.45 6.08
C ASP A 467 -32.36 -6.97 6.97
N LEU A 468 -31.22 -7.68 6.92
CA LEU A 468 -30.01 -7.38 7.67
C LEU A 468 -28.79 -7.43 6.76
N VAL A 469 -27.98 -6.39 6.76
CA VAL A 469 -26.69 -6.35 6.06
C VAL A 469 -25.53 -6.42 7.05
N PHE A 470 -24.65 -7.40 6.89
CA PHE A 470 -23.39 -7.51 7.61
C PHE A 470 -22.25 -6.89 6.79
N LEU A 471 -21.60 -5.86 7.32
CA LEU A 471 -20.43 -5.21 6.73
C LEU A 471 -19.20 -5.44 7.63
N GLY A 472 -18.11 -5.95 7.05
CA GLY A 472 -16.87 -6.18 7.82
C GLY A 472 -15.64 -6.35 6.95
N GLY A 473 -14.66 -7.08 7.48
CA GLY A 473 -13.42 -7.43 6.79
C GLY A 473 -12.21 -6.58 7.18
N ILE A 474 -11.08 -6.83 6.52
CA ILE A 474 -9.77 -6.18 6.73
C ILE A 474 -9.26 -5.43 5.50
N SER A 475 -10.12 -5.18 4.51
CA SER A 475 -9.76 -4.50 3.27
C SER A 475 -10.40 -3.12 3.14
N GLN A 476 -10.85 -2.55 4.27
CA GLN A 476 -11.54 -1.27 4.31
C GLN A 476 -10.53 -0.13 4.14
N ARG A 477 -10.67 0.69 3.09
CA ARG A 477 -9.79 1.85 2.91
C ARG A 477 -10.02 2.91 3.99
N ASP A 478 -11.29 3.15 4.31
CA ASP A 478 -11.73 4.20 5.22
C ASP A 478 -13.15 3.91 5.76
N VAL A 479 -13.46 4.45 6.94
CA VAL A 479 -14.78 4.32 7.59
C VAL A 479 -15.86 5.13 6.86
N ALA A 480 -15.50 6.21 6.16
CA ALA A 480 -16.45 7.05 5.44
C ALA A 480 -17.15 6.28 4.30
N SER A 481 -16.42 5.41 3.60
CA SER A 481 -16.95 4.54 2.55
C SER A 481 -17.97 3.53 3.08
N ILE A 482 -17.81 3.07 4.33
CA ILE A 482 -18.81 2.23 5.01
C ILE A 482 -20.09 3.06 5.24
N GLY A 483 -19.94 4.29 5.73
CA GLY A 483 -21.06 5.23 5.93
C GLY A 483 -21.85 5.49 4.65
N GLU A 484 -21.16 5.68 3.53
CA GLU A 484 -21.79 5.93 2.23
C GLU A 484 -22.57 4.71 1.69
N VAL A 485 -22.03 3.50 1.86
CA VAL A 485 -22.75 2.25 1.52
C VAL A 485 -24.04 2.14 2.34
N ILE A 486 -23.99 2.42 3.64
CA ILE A 486 -25.17 2.41 4.51
C ILE A 486 -26.22 3.41 4.02
N ASP A 487 -25.82 4.65 3.72
CA ASP A 487 -26.74 5.70 3.29
C ASP A 487 -27.44 5.35 1.98
N ARG A 488 -26.69 4.84 0.99
CA ARG A 488 -27.25 4.42 -0.30
C ARG A 488 -28.22 3.25 -0.16
N LEU A 489 -27.86 2.26 0.66
CA LEU A 489 -28.73 1.10 0.88
C LEU A 489 -30.01 1.50 1.62
N ARG A 490 -29.95 2.38 2.62
CA ARG A 490 -31.16 2.86 3.30
C ARG A 490 -32.03 3.76 2.44
N ALA A 491 -31.44 4.52 1.53
CA ALA A 491 -32.22 5.29 0.57
C ALA A 491 -33.10 4.39 -0.32
N ALA A 492 -32.61 3.19 -0.68
CA ALA A 492 -33.35 2.23 -1.48
C ALA A 492 -34.18 1.23 -0.65
N LEU A 493 -33.73 0.89 0.56
CA LEU A 493 -34.30 -0.10 1.47
C LEU A 493 -34.42 0.52 2.88
N PRO A 494 -35.43 1.36 3.14
CA PRO A 494 -35.50 2.13 4.41
C PRO A 494 -35.56 1.29 5.68
N GLU A 495 -36.00 0.03 5.57
CA GLU A 495 -36.17 -0.88 6.71
C GLU A 495 -34.96 -1.78 6.97
N VAL A 496 -33.91 -1.73 6.14
CA VAL A 496 -32.74 -2.59 6.28
C VAL A 496 -31.93 -2.25 7.53
N GLU A 497 -31.63 -3.27 8.33
CA GLU A 497 -30.79 -3.17 9.52
C GLU A 497 -29.33 -3.52 9.18
N PHE A 498 -28.38 -3.08 10.01
CA PHE A 498 -26.96 -3.27 9.76
C PHE A 498 -26.22 -3.80 10.98
N LEU A 499 -25.30 -4.73 10.74
CA LEU A 499 -24.28 -5.17 11.68
C LEU A 499 -22.91 -4.78 11.12
N LEU A 500 -22.15 -3.97 11.86
CA LEU A 500 -20.77 -3.60 11.52
C LEU A 500 -19.80 -4.46 12.33
N GLY A 501 -18.92 -5.18 11.64
CA GLY A 501 -17.89 -6.03 12.24
C GLY A 501 -16.48 -5.48 12.01
N THR A 502 -15.64 -5.51 13.03
CA THR A 502 -14.19 -5.25 12.89
C THR A 502 -13.49 -6.41 12.19
N GLY A 503 -12.20 -6.25 11.86
CA GLY A 503 -11.38 -7.36 11.39
C GLY A 503 -11.17 -8.40 12.49
N ALA A 504 -11.53 -9.67 12.25
CA ALA A 504 -11.28 -10.74 13.22
C ALA A 504 -9.79 -11.09 13.32
N PHE A 505 -9.14 -11.21 12.17
CA PHE A 505 -7.75 -11.66 12.05
C PHE A 505 -7.07 -11.03 10.83
N GLY A 506 -5.75 -11.15 10.79
CA GLY A 506 -4.89 -10.73 9.68
C GLY A 506 -3.49 -11.30 9.91
N THR A 507 -2.46 -10.57 9.47
CA THR A 507 -1.05 -10.99 9.60
C THR A 507 -0.44 -10.76 10.98
N VAL A 508 -1.16 -10.08 11.88
CA VAL A 508 -0.69 -9.75 13.23
C VAL A 508 -0.92 -10.92 14.18
N ASP A 509 0.08 -11.26 15.00
CA ASP A 509 -0.05 -12.31 16.00
C ASP A 509 -1.04 -11.89 17.11
N PRO A 510 -2.11 -12.67 17.34
CA PRO A 510 -3.09 -12.37 18.38
C PRO A 510 -2.52 -12.42 19.81
N ARG A 511 -1.33 -12.97 20.01
CA ARG A 511 -0.63 -12.99 21.30
C ARG A 511 -0.04 -11.62 21.66
N ASP A 512 0.18 -10.75 20.67
CA ASP A 512 0.71 -9.41 20.89
C ASP A 512 -0.41 -8.36 20.90
N ALA A 513 -0.91 -8.07 22.09
CA ALA A 513 -2.01 -7.12 22.28
C ALA A 513 -1.68 -5.71 21.75
N ALA A 514 -0.41 -5.28 21.83
CA ALA A 514 0.02 -3.96 21.38
C ALA A 514 0.09 -3.89 19.86
N ALA A 515 0.57 -4.95 19.20
CA ALA A 515 0.50 -5.10 17.75
C ALA A 515 -0.94 -5.08 17.27
N LEU A 516 -1.80 -5.85 17.94
CA LEU A 516 -3.19 -6.01 17.58
C LEU A 516 -3.93 -4.67 17.69
N ALA A 517 -3.69 -3.89 18.73
CA ALA A 517 -4.27 -2.55 18.87
C ALA A 517 -3.83 -1.55 17.79
N ARG A 518 -2.65 -1.75 17.19
CA ARG A 518 -2.14 -0.92 16.07
C ARG A 518 -2.54 -1.43 14.69
N ALA A 519 -3.13 -2.63 14.60
CA ALA A 519 -3.49 -3.21 13.31
C ALA A 519 -4.60 -2.36 12.63
N PRO A 520 -4.54 -2.14 11.31
CA PRO A 520 -5.40 -1.17 10.61
C PRO A 520 -6.92 -1.37 10.78
N HIS A 521 -7.36 -2.60 11.02
CA HIS A 521 -8.79 -2.97 11.12
C HIS A 521 -9.17 -3.58 12.46
N SER A 522 -8.33 -3.36 13.48
CA SER A 522 -8.54 -3.90 14.82
C SER A 522 -9.65 -3.18 15.56
N GLY A 523 -10.50 -3.97 16.21
CA GLY A 523 -11.52 -3.51 17.15
C GLY A 523 -10.96 -2.93 18.45
N THR A 524 -9.72 -3.28 18.81
CA THR A 524 -9.06 -2.78 20.03
C THR A 524 -8.30 -1.45 19.78
N GLY A 525 -8.21 -1.03 18.52
CA GLY A 525 -7.47 0.16 18.08
C GLY A 525 -8.33 1.39 17.76
N GLU A 526 -7.72 2.34 17.05
CA GLU A 526 -8.40 3.54 16.55
C GLU A 526 -9.51 3.20 15.55
N TYR A 527 -9.29 2.22 14.67
CA TYR A 527 -10.31 1.77 13.72
C TYR A 527 -11.58 1.28 14.42
N GLY A 528 -11.45 0.45 15.46
CA GLY A 528 -12.57 -0.01 16.27
C GLY A 528 -13.36 1.12 16.91
N ARG A 529 -12.68 2.16 17.41
CA ARG A 529 -13.33 3.38 17.94
C ARG A 529 -14.12 4.12 16.86
N GLN A 530 -13.51 4.37 15.71
CA GLN A 530 -14.15 5.06 14.59
C GLN A 530 -15.34 4.26 14.04
N LEU A 531 -15.21 2.95 13.91
CA LEU A 531 -16.29 2.08 13.42
C LEU A 531 -17.45 2.03 14.41
N ARG A 532 -17.18 1.98 15.72
CA ARG A 532 -18.21 2.08 16.76
C ARG A 532 -18.92 3.42 16.75
N GLN A 533 -18.19 4.52 16.57
CA GLN A 533 -18.77 5.86 16.43
C GLN A 533 -19.65 5.97 15.19
N LEU A 534 -19.23 5.39 14.07
CA LEU A 534 -20.05 5.29 12.86
C LEU A 534 -21.31 4.49 13.15
N ALA A 535 -21.20 3.34 13.82
CA ALA A 535 -22.34 2.49 14.16
C ALA A 535 -23.39 3.26 14.96
N GLU A 536 -23.00 4.01 15.99
CA GLU A 536 -23.92 4.83 16.78
C GLU A 536 -24.54 5.94 15.91
N THR A 537 -23.71 6.68 15.15
CA THR A 537 -24.17 7.79 14.30
C THR A 537 -25.16 7.32 13.24
N LYS A 538 -24.90 6.15 12.65
CA LYS A 538 -25.73 5.52 11.64
C LYS A 538 -26.75 4.56 12.24
N ARG A 539 -26.93 4.46 13.56
CA ARG A 539 -27.90 3.53 14.18
C ARG A 539 -27.77 2.10 13.62
N CYS A 540 -26.57 1.55 13.67
CA CYS A 540 -26.23 0.19 13.29
C CYS A 540 -25.77 -0.58 14.54
N ALA A 541 -25.91 -1.89 14.56
CA ALA A 541 -25.25 -2.70 15.58
C ALA A 541 -23.74 -2.79 15.31
N PHE A 542 -22.97 -2.94 16.38
CA PHE A 542 -21.53 -3.10 16.33
C PHE A 542 -21.07 -4.41 16.97
N LEU A 543 -20.16 -5.12 16.31
CA LEU A 543 -19.51 -6.33 16.82
C LEU A 543 -17.99 -6.22 16.69
N ASP A 544 -17.30 -6.26 17.83
CA ASP A 544 -15.85 -6.44 17.87
C ASP A 544 -15.51 -7.93 17.69
N PHE A 545 -14.94 -8.27 16.53
CA PHE A 545 -14.41 -9.60 16.28
C PHE A 545 -12.98 -9.78 16.79
N THR A 546 -12.21 -8.70 16.94
CA THR A 546 -10.77 -8.76 17.17
C THR A 546 -10.44 -9.28 18.56
N ALA A 547 -11.06 -8.70 19.58
CA ALA A 547 -10.82 -9.09 20.97
C ALA A 547 -11.20 -10.57 21.24
N PRO A 548 -12.43 -11.02 20.96
CA PRO A 548 -12.81 -12.40 21.28
C PRO A 548 -12.08 -13.44 20.40
N TRP A 549 -11.68 -13.08 19.17
CA TRP A 549 -10.81 -13.94 18.37
C TRP A 549 -9.46 -14.16 19.05
N ALA A 550 -8.80 -13.08 19.44
CA ALA A 550 -7.49 -13.15 20.08
C ALA A 550 -7.55 -13.91 21.41
N GLU A 551 -8.59 -13.67 22.22
CA GLU A 551 -8.81 -14.41 23.47
C GLU A 551 -8.97 -15.92 23.24
N TYR A 552 -9.75 -16.33 22.22
CA TYR A 552 -9.90 -17.75 21.88
C TYR A 552 -8.57 -18.39 21.54
N LEU A 553 -7.80 -17.78 20.64
CA LEU A 553 -6.54 -18.33 20.16
C LEU A 553 -5.50 -18.39 21.29
N ASN A 554 -5.40 -17.33 22.09
CA ASN A 554 -4.46 -17.26 23.22
C ASN A 554 -4.79 -18.27 24.32
N SER A 555 -6.06 -18.50 24.59
CA SER A 555 -6.50 -19.46 25.62
C SER A 555 -6.50 -20.91 25.15
N ALA A 556 -6.41 -21.17 23.84
CA ALA A 556 -6.39 -22.53 23.28
C ALA A 556 -5.11 -23.31 23.61
N GLY A 557 -4.06 -22.63 24.06
CA GLY A 557 -2.78 -23.27 24.44
C GLY A 557 -2.02 -23.88 23.26
N VAL A 558 -2.43 -23.58 22.03
CA VAL A 558 -1.75 -23.99 20.79
C VAL A 558 -1.35 -22.75 19.99
N HIS A 559 -0.42 -22.92 19.07
CA HIS A 559 0.05 -21.83 18.23
C HIS A 559 -1.09 -21.27 17.33
N PRO A 560 -1.24 -19.92 17.19
CA PRO A 560 -2.31 -19.29 16.40
C PRO A 560 -2.50 -19.86 15.00
N HIS A 561 -1.43 -20.12 14.26
CA HIS A 561 -1.48 -20.67 12.90
C HIS A 561 -2.19 -22.02 12.75
N VAL A 562 -2.47 -22.74 13.84
CA VAL A 562 -3.35 -23.93 13.83
C VAL A 562 -4.77 -23.58 13.38
N PHE A 563 -5.18 -22.31 13.47
CA PHE A 563 -6.49 -21.81 13.08
C PHE A 563 -6.50 -21.14 11.69
N TYR A 564 -5.39 -21.21 10.95
CA TYR A 564 -5.21 -20.53 9.67
C TYR A 564 -4.92 -21.51 8.54
N ARG A 565 -5.34 -21.17 7.32
CA ARG A 565 -5.02 -21.93 6.09
C ARG A 565 -3.86 -21.30 5.30
N ASP A 566 -3.59 -20.02 5.55
CA ASP A 566 -2.49 -19.23 5.02
C ASP A 566 -2.16 -18.11 6.03
N PRO A 567 -1.14 -17.26 5.81
CA PRO A 567 -0.76 -16.23 6.79
C PRO A 567 -1.84 -15.21 7.16
N VAL A 568 -2.98 -15.19 6.48
CA VAL A 568 -4.06 -14.22 6.68
C VAL A 568 -5.36 -14.92 7.05
N HIS A 569 -5.74 -15.98 6.34
CA HIS A 569 -7.10 -16.49 6.36
C HIS A 569 -7.31 -17.68 7.30
N ALA A 570 -8.52 -17.77 7.85
CA ALA A 570 -8.90 -18.85 8.75
C ALA A 570 -8.98 -20.20 8.02
N ASN A 571 -8.59 -21.28 8.67
CA ASN A 571 -9.00 -22.63 8.23
C ASN A 571 -10.34 -23.00 8.85
N GLU A 572 -10.78 -24.25 8.68
CA GLU A 572 -12.03 -24.73 9.25
C GLU A 572 -12.14 -24.55 10.77
N PHE A 573 -11.03 -24.62 11.54
CA PHE A 573 -11.06 -24.36 12.97
C PHE A 573 -11.23 -22.87 13.26
N GLY A 574 -10.45 -22.02 12.60
CA GLY A 574 -10.59 -20.56 12.74
C GLY A 574 -12.00 -20.11 12.39
N GLU A 575 -12.57 -20.63 11.30
CA GLU A 575 -13.95 -20.33 10.92
C GLU A 575 -14.94 -20.70 12.04
N GLN A 576 -14.75 -21.84 12.72
CA GLN A 576 -15.61 -22.18 13.87
C GLN A 576 -15.43 -21.27 15.09
N VAL A 577 -14.30 -20.59 15.25
CA VAL A 577 -14.15 -19.52 16.25
C VAL A 577 -15.05 -18.33 15.87
N LEU A 578 -15.06 -17.91 14.60
CA LEU A 578 -15.97 -16.85 14.11
C LEU A 578 -17.44 -17.20 14.36
N ALA A 579 -17.82 -18.46 14.10
CA ALA A 579 -19.18 -18.92 14.35
C ALA A 579 -19.56 -18.83 15.82
N LYS A 580 -18.67 -19.23 16.74
CA LYS A 580 -18.91 -19.11 18.19
C LYS A 580 -19.11 -17.64 18.62
N ILE A 581 -18.27 -16.73 18.12
CA ILE A 581 -18.36 -15.30 18.42
C ILE A 581 -19.71 -14.74 17.96
N LEU A 582 -20.08 -14.99 16.69
CA LEU A 582 -21.35 -14.53 16.14
C LEU A 582 -22.55 -15.11 16.89
N LEU A 583 -22.55 -16.41 17.18
CA LEU A 583 -23.66 -17.01 17.92
C LEU A 583 -23.80 -16.41 19.31
N SER A 584 -22.69 -16.16 20.02
CA SER A 584 -22.75 -15.50 21.34
C SER A 584 -23.26 -14.06 21.27
N PHE A 585 -23.02 -13.33 20.17
CA PHE A 585 -23.64 -12.02 19.93
C PHE A 585 -25.16 -12.11 19.75
N TYR A 586 -25.64 -13.20 19.15
CA TYR A 586 -27.07 -13.44 18.96
C TYR A 586 -27.73 -14.18 20.13
N GLU A 587 -27.02 -14.59 21.17
CA GLU A 587 -27.67 -15.23 22.32
C GLU A 587 -28.54 -14.22 23.08
N PRO A 588 -29.81 -14.54 23.40
CA PRO A 588 -30.64 -13.66 24.21
C PRO A 588 -30.00 -13.48 25.59
N THR A 589 -30.08 -12.28 26.15
CA THR A 589 -29.64 -12.08 27.54
C THR A 589 -30.49 -12.94 28.49
N ARG A 590 -29.94 -13.39 29.63
CA ARG A 590 -30.70 -14.19 30.61
C ARG A 590 -31.99 -13.50 31.10
N GLN A 591 -32.08 -12.16 31.02
CA GLN A 591 -33.29 -11.41 31.33
C GLN A 591 -34.39 -11.55 30.26
N GLU A 592 -34.02 -11.88 29.02
CA GLU A 592 -34.93 -12.03 27.87
C GLU A 592 -35.35 -13.49 27.63
N ALA A 593 -34.73 -14.45 28.32
CA ALA A 593 -35.06 -15.87 28.25
C ALA A 593 -36.17 -16.31 29.24
N ALA A 594 -36.65 -15.39 30.09
CA ALA A 594 -37.82 -15.65 30.94
C ALA A 594 -39.10 -15.49 30.09
N PRO A 595 -40.00 -16.48 30.08
CA PRO A 595 -41.23 -16.46 29.27
C PRO A 595 -42.20 -15.35 29.64
#